data_AF-A0AAV0IDP7-F1
#
_entry.id   AF-A0AAV0IDP7-F1
#
_cell.length_a   1.000
_cell.length_b   1.000
_cell.length_c   1.000
_cell.angle_alpha   90.00
_cell.angle_beta   90.00
_cell.angle_gamma   90.00
#
_symmetry.space_group_name_H-M   'P 1'
#
loop_
_entity.id
_entity.type
_entity.pdbx_description
1 polymer ?
#
loop_
_entity_poly.entity_id
_entity_poly.type
_entity_poly.pdbx_seq_one_letter_code
_entity_poly.pdbx_strand_id
1 'polypeptide(L)'
;MVGLDFSDNNFTGEIPLQISDIMGSIKVLNLSYNKLTGSIPPSFSKMLEIESLDLSHNNLSGFIPSQLTELTSLASFSVTYNNLSGKCPPRVAQFATFDEASYQGNTFLCCTFPLQPSKPLFTPPASDDQDDDDDDGGRGGFIDMESFYASSGVSFVMESRVFFT
;
A
#
# COMPACT_ATOMS: atom_id res chain seq x y z
N MET A 1 -19.33 -12.92 -7.24
CA MET A 1 -17.96 -12.49 -7.58
C MET A 1 -17.20 -13.75 -7.99
N VAL A 2 -16.60 -13.78 -9.18
CA VAL A 2 -15.82 -14.93 -9.67
C VAL A 2 -14.35 -14.59 -9.45
N GLY A 3 -13.75 -15.19 -8.43
CA GLY A 3 -12.37 -14.92 -8.02
C GLY A 3 -11.64 -16.22 -7.67
N LEU A 4 -10.35 -16.25 -7.95
CA LEU A 4 -9.45 -17.32 -7.56
C LEU A 4 -8.45 -16.78 -6.55
N ASP A 5 -8.44 -17.40 -5.38
CA ASP A 5 -7.50 -17.10 -4.31
C ASP A 5 -6.62 -18.33 -4.06
N PHE A 6 -5.34 -18.16 -4.35
CA PHE A 6 -4.28 -19.14 -4.11
C PHE A 6 -3.21 -18.56 -3.18
N SER A 7 -3.55 -17.50 -2.43
CA SER A 7 -2.60 -16.85 -1.53
C SER A 7 -2.23 -17.73 -0.34
N ASP A 8 -1.12 -17.38 0.32
CA ASP A 8 -0.61 -18.04 1.53
C ASP A 8 -0.37 -19.54 1.33
N ASN A 9 0.44 -19.84 0.32
CA ASN A 9 0.79 -21.20 -0.05
C ASN A 9 2.29 -21.33 -0.33
N ASN A 10 2.72 -22.54 -0.67
CA ASN A 10 4.11 -22.83 -1.04
C ASN A 10 4.26 -23.08 -2.55
N PHE A 11 3.43 -22.45 -3.40
CA PHE A 11 3.58 -22.62 -4.85
C PHE A 11 4.91 -22.08 -5.32
N THR A 12 5.60 -22.87 -6.14
CA THR A 12 6.93 -22.57 -6.69
C THR A 12 6.90 -22.66 -8.20
N GLY A 13 7.95 -22.14 -8.84
CA GLY A 13 8.08 -22.17 -10.29
C GLY A 13 7.41 -20.95 -10.94
N GLU A 14 7.38 -20.95 -12.27
CA GLU A 14 6.90 -19.81 -13.04
C GLU A 14 5.38 -19.81 -13.20
N ILE A 15 4.81 -18.62 -13.36
CA ILE A 15 3.41 -18.47 -13.75
C ILE A 15 3.28 -18.87 -15.23
N PRO A 16 2.48 -19.88 -15.58
CA PRO A 16 2.37 -20.35 -16.95
C PRO A 16 1.69 -19.31 -17.84
N LEU A 17 2.24 -19.11 -19.04
CA LEU A 17 1.74 -18.13 -20.03
C LEU A 17 0.27 -18.37 -20.42
N GLN A 18 -0.17 -19.63 -20.38
CA GLN A 18 -1.50 -20.06 -20.79
C GLN A 18 -2.59 -19.77 -19.74
N ILE A 19 -2.22 -19.33 -18.53
CA ILE A 19 -3.18 -19.12 -17.45
C ILE A 19 -4.25 -18.08 -17.82
N SER A 20 -3.86 -17.07 -18.63
CA SER A 20 -4.77 -16.04 -19.14
C SER A 20 -5.86 -16.59 -20.05
N ASP A 21 -5.57 -17.66 -20.80
CA ASP A 21 -6.51 -18.23 -21.77
C ASP A 21 -7.60 -19.06 -21.05
N ILE A 22 -7.27 -19.60 -19.87
CA ILE A 22 -8.19 -20.38 -19.03
C ILE A 22 -8.99 -19.45 -18.08
N MET A 23 -8.39 -18.33 -17.68
CA MET A 23 -8.92 -17.40 -16.68
C MET A 23 -9.49 -16.10 -17.26
N GLY A 24 -9.84 -16.06 -18.55
CA GLY A 24 -10.24 -14.82 -19.24
C GLY A 24 -11.43 -14.06 -18.63
N SER A 25 -12.28 -14.73 -17.85
CA SER A 25 -13.48 -14.16 -17.21
C SER A 25 -13.38 -13.98 -15.69
N ILE A 26 -12.21 -14.20 -15.08
CA ILE A 26 -12.06 -13.99 -13.63
C ILE A 26 -11.91 -12.51 -13.31
N LYS A 27 -12.51 -12.11 -12.20
CA LYS A 27 -12.46 -10.72 -11.71
C LYS A 27 -11.37 -10.52 -10.66
N VAL A 28 -11.03 -11.56 -9.91
CA VAL A 28 -10.03 -11.49 -8.85
C VAL A 28 -9.05 -12.64 -9.02
N LEU A 29 -7.77 -12.31 -9.05
CA LEU A 29 -6.67 -13.27 -8.98
C LEU A 29 -5.73 -12.86 -7.84
N ASN A 30 -5.67 -13.69 -6.80
CA ASN A 30 -4.75 -13.52 -5.70
C ASN A 30 -3.74 -14.68 -5.70
N LEU A 31 -2.48 -14.37 -5.98
CA LEU A 31 -1.33 -15.28 -5.95
C LEU A 31 -0.33 -14.88 -4.86
N SER A 32 -0.71 -13.98 -3.95
CA SER A 32 0.20 -13.41 -2.97
C SER A 32 0.74 -14.43 -1.97
N TYR A 33 1.82 -14.11 -1.27
CA TYR A 33 2.40 -14.98 -0.22
C TYR A 33 2.67 -16.40 -0.72
N ASN A 34 3.46 -16.49 -1.78
CA ASN A 34 3.92 -17.75 -2.36
C ASN A 34 5.43 -17.66 -2.66
N LYS A 35 5.97 -18.66 -3.37
CA LYS A 35 7.38 -18.73 -3.79
C LYS A 35 7.50 -18.76 -5.33
N LEU A 36 6.57 -18.10 -6.02
CA LEU A 36 6.54 -18.06 -7.48
C LEU A 36 7.77 -17.30 -8.00
N THR A 37 8.37 -17.82 -9.07
CA THR A 37 9.59 -17.30 -9.69
C THR A 37 9.33 -16.89 -11.14
N GLY A 38 10.37 -16.40 -11.85
CA GLY A 38 10.25 -15.99 -13.25
C GLY A 38 9.57 -14.64 -13.42
N SER A 39 9.14 -14.33 -14.65
CA SER A 39 8.55 -13.03 -14.99
C SER A 39 7.02 -13.03 -14.91
N ILE A 40 6.43 -11.85 -14.70
CA ILE A 40 4.98 -11.65 -14.86
C ILE A 40 4.62 -11.90 -16.34
N PRO A 41 3.69 -12.83 -16.65
CA PRO A 41 3.30 -13.10 -18.02
C PRO A 41 2.68 -11.88 -18.71
N PRO A 42 3.17 -11.45 -19.89
CA PRO A 42 2.52 -10.40 -20.67
C PRO A 42 1.09 -10.78 -21.09
N SER A 43 0.80 -12.08 -21.18
CA SER A 43 -0.51 -12.62 -21.55
C SER A 43 -1.62 -12.28 -20.56
N PHE A 44 -1.29 -11.82 -19.35
CA PHE A 44 -2.26 -11.29 -18.39
C PHE A 44 -3.08 -10.13 -18.98
N SER A 45 -2.56 -9.40 -19.98
CA SER A 45 -3.30 -8.32 -20.64
C SER A 45 -4.60 -8.80 -21.33
N LYS A 46 -4.74 -10.10 -21.59
CA LYS A 46 -5.96 -10.70 -22.16
C LYS A 46 -7.11 -10.83 -21.15
N MET A 47 -6.84 -10.72 -19.84
CA MET A 47 -7.85 -10.93 -18.79
C MET A 47 -8.65 -9.64 -18.56
N LEU A 48 -9.40 -9.19 -19.57
CA LEU A 48 -10.03 -7.86 -19.61
C LEU A 48 -11.06 -7.61 -18.50
N GLU A 49 -11.61 -8.67 -17.91
CA GLU A 49 -12.58 -8.58 -16.81
C GLU A 49 -11.92 -8.53 -15.41
N ILE A 50 -10.59 -8.61 -15.31
CA ILE A 50 -9.91 -8.60 -14.02
C ILE A 50 -10.02 -7.23 -13.35
N GLU A 51 -10.49 -7.25 -12.11
CA GLU A 51 -10.69 -6.09 -11.22
C GLU A 51 -9.62 -6.03 -10.13
N SER A 52 -9.10 -7.17 -9.69
CA SER A 52 -8.05 -7.25 -8.67
C SER A 52 -6.98 -8.27 -9.04
N LEU A 53 -5.72 -7.83 -9.08
CA LEU A 53 -4.56 -8.66 -9.34
C LEU A 53 -3.53 -8.46 -8.23
N ASP A 54 -3.33 -9.48 -7.40
CA ASP A 54 -2.35 -9.48 -6.34
C ASP A 54 -1.27 -10.54 -6.58
N LEU A 55 -0.04 -10.07 -6.81
CA LEU A 55 1.17 -10.87 -7.02
C LEU A 55 2.21 -10.62 -5.91
N SER A 56 1.82 -9.95 -4.83
CA SER A 56 2.74 -9.54 -3.77
C SER A 56 3.38 -10.71 -3.03
N HIS A 57 4.50 -10.46 -2.34
CA HIS A 57 5.18 -11.47 -1.51
C HIS A 57 5.48 -12.77 -2.26
N ASN A 58 6.25 -12.65 -3.35
CA ASN A 58 6.72 -13.76 -4.17
C ASN A 58 8.20 -13.53 -4.55
N ASN A 59 8.77 -14.40 -5.38
CA ASN A 59 10.12 -14.31 -5.93
C ASN A 59 10.11 -13.94 -7.42
N LEU A 60 9.08 -13.21 -7.89
CA LEU A 60 8.97 -12.79 -9.29
C LEU A 60 10.10 -11.82 -9.65
N SER A 61 10.56 -11.87 -10.90
CA SER A 61 11.72 -11.12 -11.37
C SER A 61 11.52 -10.60 -12.80
N GLY A 62 12.45 -9.77 -13.27
CA GLY A 62 12.32 -9.11 -14.57
C GLY A 62 11.36 -7.92 -14.53
N PHE A 63 10.80 -7.56 -15.68
CA PHE A 63 10.03 -6.33 -15.86
C PHE A 63 8.54 -6.53 -15.58
N ILE A 64 7.85 -5.45 -15.19
CA ILE A 64 6.39 -5.41 -15.24
C ILE A 64 6.00 -5.14 -16.71
N PRO A 65 5.27 -6.06 -17.39
CA PRO A 65 4.92 -5.90 -18.80
C PRO A 65 4.07 -4.65 -19.01
N SER A 66 4.43 -3.80 -19.97
CA SER A 66 3.63 -2.61 -20.30
C SER A 66 2.26 -2.97 -20.85
N GLN A 67 2.09 -4.18 -21.38
CA GLN A 67 0.80 -4.71 -21.86
C GLN A 67 -0.27 -4.74 -20.77
N LEU A 68 0.11 -4.81 -19.48
CA LEU A 68 -0.86 -4.76 -18.39
C LEU A 68 -1.67 -3.46 -18.36
N THR A 69 -1.20 -2.39 -19.00
CA THR A 69 -1.98 -1.14 -19.13
C THR A 69 -3.26 -1.30 -19.97
N GLU A 70 -3.39 -2.40 -20.71
CA GLU A 70 -4.60 -2.75 -21.47
C GLU A 70 -5.76 -3.21 -20.57
N LEU A 71 -5.48 -3.51 -19.29
CA LEU A 71 -6.48 -3.95 -18.32
C LEU A 71 -7.33 -2.77 -17.84
N THR A 72 -8.42 -2.51 -18.55
CA THR A 72 -9.31 -1.36 -18.30
C THR A 72 -10.20 -1.52 -17.06
N SER A 73 -10.45 -2.76 -16.61
CA SER A 73 -11.28 -3.06 -15.44
C SER A 73 -10.50 -3.13 -14.13
N LEU A 74 -9.16 -3.09 -14.18
CA LEU A 74 -8.29 -3.31 -13.02
C LEU A 74 -8.40 -2.16 -12.02
N ALA A 75 -8.90 -2.44 -10.83
CA ALA A 75 -9.10 -1.46 -9.76
C ALA A 75 -8.10 -1.63 -8.60
N SER A 76 -7.54 -2.83 -8.43
CA SER A 76 -6.52 -3.13 -7.42
C SER A 76 -5.37 -3.90 -8.04
N PHE A 77 -4.15 -3.42 -7.78
CA PHE A 77 -2.92 -4.01 -8.29
C PHE A 77 -1.84 -3.96 -7.22
N SER A 78 -1.19 -5.09 -6.97
CA SER A 78 -0.05 -5.17 -6.07
C SER A 78 1.01 -6.13 -6.61
N VAL A 79 2.26 -5.67 -6.64
CA VAL A 79 3.46 -6.47 -6.94
C VAL A 79 4.51 -6.28 -5.85
N THR A 80 4.08 -5.90 -4.65
CA THR A 80 5.01 -5.58 -3.57
C THR A 80 5.85 -6.78 -3.15
N TYR A 81 7.04 -6.53 -2.60
CA TYR A 81 7.93 -7.57 -2.06
C TYR A 81 8.20 -8.71 -3.06
N ASN A 82 8.74 -8.34 -4.23
CA ASN A 82 9.24 -9.24 -5.25
C ASN A 82 10.67 -8.82 -5.64
N ASN A 83 11.25 -9.47 -6.65
CA ASN A 83 12.56 -9.14 -7.21
C ASN A 83 12.45 -8.49 -8.61
N LEU A 84 11.40 -7.70 -8.84
CA LEU A 84 11.15 -7.03 -10.12
C LEU A 84 12.15 -5.89 -10.35
N SER A 85 12.39 -5.58 -11.61
CA SER A 85 13.39 -4.61 -12.05
C SER A 85 12.94 -3.78 -13.25
N GLY A 86 13.70 -2.71 -13.52
CA GLY A 86 13.46 -1.84 -14.67
C GLY A 86 12.40 -0.77 -14.41
N LYS A 87 11.76 -0.28 -15.46
CA LYS A 87 10.78 0.82 -15.36
C LYS A 87 9.38 0.29 -15.07
N CYS A 88 8.64 1.02 -14.26
CA CYS A 88 7.21 0.73 -14.06
C CYS A 88 6.41 1.03 -15.34
N PRO A 89 5.25 0.38 -15.53
CA PRO A 89 4.41 0.65 -16.68
C PRO A 89 4.04 2.13 -16.75
N PRO A 90 3.81 2.69 -17.96
CA PRO A 90 3.34 4.05 -18.10
C PRO A 90 2.08 4.30 -17.25
N ARG A 91 2.02 5.45 -16.58
CA ARG A 91 0.84 5.87 -15.82
C ARG A 91 -0.29 6.29 -16.77
N VAL A 92 -0.95 5.31 -17.35
CA VAL A 92 -2.10 5.46 -18.25
C VAL A 92 -3.23 4.54 -17.81
N ALA A 93 -4.47 4.89 -18.17
CA ALA A 93 -5.67 4.14 -17.79
C ALA A 93 -5.68 3.83 -16.27
N GLN A 94 -5.88 2.56 -15.90
CA GLN A 94 -5.92 2.15 -14.50
C GLN A 94 -4.57 2.25 -13.80
N PHE A 95 -3.44 2.10 -14.52
CA PHE A 95 -2.11 2.24 -13.92
C PHE A 95 -1.78 3.67 -13.48
N ALA A 96 -2.57 4.67 -13.90
CA ALA A 96 -2.45 6.02 -13.37
C ALA A 96 -2.97 6.17 -11.93
N THR A 97 -3.81 5.24 -11.46
CA THR A 97 -4.46 5.30 -10.14
C THR A 97 -3.66 4.63 -9.03
N PHE A 98 -2.71 3.75 -9.38
CA PHE A 98 -1.90 3.02 -8.40
C PHE A 98 -0.74 3.87 -7.86
N ASP A 99 -0.60 3.88 -6.54
CA ASP A 99 0.44 4.62 -5.83
C ASP A 99 1.72 3.79 -5.64
N GLU A 100 2.75 4.44 -5.08
CA GLU A 100 4.03 3.80 -4.75
C GLU A 100 3.89 2.55 -3.89
N ALA A 101 2.86 2.53 -3.03
CA ALA A 101 2.54 1.39 -2.18
C ALA A 101 2.32 0.08 -2.97
N SER A 102 1.79 0.13 -4.19
CA SER A 102 1.57 -1.07 -5.03
C SER A 102 2.85 -1.71 -5.56
N TYR A 103 3.99 -0.99 -5.49
CA TYR A 103 5.25 -1.37 -6.11
C TYR A 103 6.40 -1.56 -5.10
N GLN A 104 6.17 -1.20 -3.83
CA GLN A 104 7.16 -1.23 -2.76
C GLN A 104 7.86 -2.59 -2.62
N GLY A 105 9.12 -2.59 -2.18
CA GLY A 105 9.84 -3.83 -1.88
C GLY A 105 10.43 -4.53 -3.09
N ASN A 106 10.53 -3.84 -4.24
CA ASN A 106 11.28 -4.28 -5.42
C ASN A 106 12.52 -3.39 -5.60
N THR A 107 13.69 -3.84 -5.15
CA THR A 107 14.91 -3.02 -5.05
C THR A 107 15.39 -2.41 -6.36
N PHE A 108 15.13 -3.07 -7.49
CA PHE A 108 15.61 -2.65 -8.82
C PHE A 108 14.52 -2.00 -9.69
N LEU A 109 13.35 -1.76 -9.12
CA LEU A 109 12.22 -1.19 -9.83
C LEU A 109 12.25 0.33 -9.71
N CYS A 110 12.31 1.01 -10.85
CA CYS A 110 12.27 2.46 -10.96
C CYS A 110 10.87 2.91 -11.40
N CYS A 111 10.05 3.28 -10.42
CA CYS A 111 8.80 3.98 -10.69
C CYS A 111 9.02 5.50 -10.60
N THR A 112 8.58 6.24 -11.60
CA THR A 112 8.53 7.70 -11.53
C THR A 112 7.15 8.12 -11.03
N PHE A 113 7.07 8.49 -9.76
CA PHE A 113 5.87 9.07 -9.17
C PHE A 113 6.02 10.59 -9.10
N PRO A 114 5.01 11.38 -9.53
CA PRO A 114 5.05 12.81 -9.26
C PRO A 114 5.15 12.98 -7.74
N LEU A 115 6.11 13.79 -7.29
CA LEU A 115 6.20 14.19 -5.90
C LEU A 115 4.82 14.75 -5.53
N GLN A 116 4.11 14.10 -4.59
CA GLN A 116 2.94 14.73 -4.02
C GLN A 116 3.41 16.08 -3.46
N PRO A 117 2.72 17.20 -3.74
CA PRO A 117 3.07 18.46 -3.11
C PRO A 117 3.10 18.18 -1.62
N SER A 118 4.25 18.44 -0.99
CA SER A 118 4.46 18.22 0.44
C SER A 118 3.23 18.73 1.17
N LYS A 119 2.51 17.83 1.84
CA LYS A 119 1.44 18.23 2.77
C LYS A 119 2.02 19.39 3.58
N PRO A 120 1.43 20.59 3.56
CA PRO A 120 2.04 21.74 4.21
C PRO A 120 2.31 21.34 5.65
N LEU A 121 3.57 21.43 6.05
CA LEU A 121 3.97 21.22 7.42
C LEU A 121 3.16 22.23 8.22
N PHE A 122 2.22 21.74 9.03
CA PHE A 122 1.50 22.61 9.94
C PHE A 122 2.55 23.06 10.95
N THR A 123 3.22 24.17 10.67
CA THR A 123 4.06 24.86 11.64
C THR A 123 3.08 25.41 12.65
N PRO A 124 3.06 24.91 13.91
CA PRO A 124 2.31 25.61 14.95
C PRO A 124 2.83 27.05 14.99
N PRO A 125 1.94 28.05 15.19
CA PRO A 125 2.36 29.45 15.23
C PRO A 125 3.44 29.61 16.29
N ALA A 126 4.48 30.37 15.94
CA ALA A 126 5.53 30.76 16.87
C ALA A 126 4.88 31.41 18.09
N SER A 127 5.30 30.98 19.27
CA SER A 127 5.04 31.70 20.51
C SER A 127 5.71 33.07 20.40
N ASP A 128 4.90 34.11 20.22
CA ASP A 128 5.32 35.49 20.40
C ASP A 128 5.58 35.69 21.91
N ASP A 129 6.85 35.58 22.30
CA ASP A 129 7.33 36.07 23.59
C ASP A 129 7.34 37.60 23.55
N GLN A 130 6.40 38.23 24.25
CA GLN A 130 6.49 39.63 24.66
C GLN A 130 5.92 39.78 26.07
N ASP A 131 6.87 39.91 27.01
CA ASP A 131 6.66 40.26 28.41
C ASP A 131 6.26 41.73 28.57
N ASP A 132 5.37 41.93 29.56
CA ASP A 132 5.17 43.07 30.46
C ASP A 132 4.73 44.45 29.94
N ASP A 133 3.51 44.86 30.33
CA ASP A 133 3.30 46.04 31.20
C ASP A 133 1.85 46.06 31.77
N ASP A 134 1.74 46.59 32.99
CA ASP A 134 0.64 46.49 33.96
C ASP A 134 -0.73 47.12 33.62
N ASP A 135 -1.77 46.59 34.28
CA ASP A 135 -2.82 47.33 35.05
C ASP A 135 -4.32 47.06 34.75
N ASP A 136 -5.04 46.93 35.87
CA ASP A 136 -6.47 47.07 36.18
C ASP A 136 -7.56 46.08 35.67
N GLY A 137 -8.00 45.22 36.60
CA GLY A 137 -9.40 45.18 37.06
C GLY A 137 -10.53 44.77 36.10
N GLY A 138 -11.00 43.51 36.23
CA GLY A 138 -12.44 43.22 36.13
C GLY A 138 -12.92 42.07 35.24
N ARG A 139 -13.20 40.92 35.87
CA ARG A 139 -14.42 40.11 35.72
C ARG A 139 -14.84 39.67 34.29
N GLY A 140 -14.49 38.43 33.91
CA GLY A 140 -15.28 37.68 32.92
C GLY A 140 -14.64 36.42 32.35
N GLY A 141 -15.14 35.24 32.73
CA GLY A 141 -15.22 34.05 31.86
C GLY A 141 -13.96 33.21 31.68
N PHE A 142 -13.70 32.31 32.63
CA PHE A 142 -12.87 31.12 32.47
C PHE A 142 -13.51 30.16 31.45
N ILE A 143 -12.83 29.85 30.34
CA ILE A 143 -12.88 28.51 29.70
C ILE A 143 -11.48 28.22 29.14
N ASP A 144 -10.70 27.49 29.94
CA ASP A 144 -9.49 26.78 29.51
C ASP A 144 -9.81 25.86 28.33
N MET A 145 -9.05 25.97 27.24
CA MET A 145 -8.96 24.93 26.20
C MET A 145 -7.93 23.85 26.59
N GLU A 146 -7.62 23.72 27.88
CA GLU A 146 -6.96 22.56 28.49
C GLU A 146 -8.02 21.51 28.91
N SER A 147 -8.94 21.18 28.00
CA SER A 147 -9.99 20.16 28.26
C SER A 147 -10.05 19.05 27.20
N PHE A 148 -8.97 18.83 26.44
CA PHE A 148 -8.84 17.62 25.63
C PHE A 148 -7.54 16.84 25.84
N TYR A 149 -6.59 17.36 26.62
CA TYR A 149 -5.41 16.61 27.06
C TYR A 149 -5.53 16.13 28.51
N ALA A 150 -6.64 15.48 28.85
CA ALA A 150 -6.71 14.62 30.02
C ALA A 150 -7.79 13.54 29.86
N SER A 151 -7.40 12.29 30.13
CA SER A 151 -8.19 11.04 30.09
C SER A 151 -8.36 10.44 28.69
N SER A 152 -7.80 9.28 28.37
CA SER A 152 -7.65 8.11 29.24
C SER A 152 -6.22 7.59 29.26
N GLY A 153 -5.60 7.69 30.44
CA GLY A 153 -4.42 6.95 30.81
C GLY A 153 -4.73 5.47 31.04
N VAL A 154 -3.83 4.63 30.54
CA VAL A 154 -3.15 3.51 31.20
C VAL A 154 -3.83 2.88 32.45
N SER A 155 -4.01 1.56 32.39
CA SER A 155 -3.68 0.64 33.50
C SER A 155 -3.26 -0.73 32.94
N PHE A 156 -1.97 -1.06 33.05
CA PHE A 156 -1.35 -1.98 34.02
C PHE A 156 -1.72 -3.46 33.77
N VAL A 157 -0.84 -4.23 33.09
CA VAL A 157 0.16 -5.17 33.63
C VAL A 157 -0.43 -6.23 34.57
N MET A 158 -0.35 -7.49 34.14
CA MET A 158 0.03 -8.61 35.01
C MET A 158 0.82 -9.63 34.18
N GLU A 159 2.09 -9.75 34.55
CA GLU A 159 3.02 -10.79 34.18
C GLU A 159 2.55 -12.15 34.71
N SER A 160 2.77 -13.22 33.96
CA SER A 160 2.86 -14.57 34.54
C SER A 160 3.88 -15.37 33.75
N ARG A 161 5.09 -15.44 34.32
CA ARG A 161 6.09 -16.45 34.00
C ARG A 161 5.56 -17.83 34.37
N VAL A 162 5.77 -18.79 33.46
CA VAL A 162 6.35 -20.14 33.64
C VAL A 162 5.97 -20.92 34.91
N PHE A 163 5.47 -22.17 34.77
CA PHE A 163 6.17 -23.43 35.16
C PHE A 163 5.30 -24.70 34.95
N PHE A 164 5.85 -25.62 34.13
CA PHE A 164 5.83 -27.10 34.12
C PHE A 164 4.58 -27.93 34.52
N THR A 165 4.20 -28.87 33.63
CA THR A 165 4.56 -30.30 33.69
C THR A 165 4.68 -30.87 32.29
#